data_AF-A0A533UQC2-F1
#
_entry.id   AF-A0A533UQC2-F1
#
_cell.length_a   1.000
_cell.length_b   1.000
_cell.length_c   1.000
_cell.angle_alpha   90.00
_cell.angle_beta   90.00
_cell.angle_gamma   90.00
#
_symmetry.space_group_name_H-M   'P 1'
#
loop_
_entity.id
_entity.type
_entity.pdbx_description
1 polymer ?
#
loop_
_entity_poly.entity_id
_entity_poly.type
_entity_poly.pdbx_seq_one_letter_code
_entity_poly.pdbx_strand_id
1 'polypeptide(L)' 'MESPKSREFTLGEFIDIWKATNEFPISGATPKIFVNGQAVSTSLSETKIQKHDEIVLVYGNKPSQIPSFYQFPEGE' A
#
# COMPACT_ATOMS: atom_id res chain seq x y z
N MET A 1 27.18 -19.32 -0.90
CA MET A 1 25.75 -19.11 -1.17
C MET A 1 25.23 -18.15 -0.12
N GLU A 2 24.96 -16.89 -0.46
CA GLU A 2 24.26 -16.00 0.46
C GLU A 2 22.76 -16.33 0.34
N SER A 3 22.14 -16.75 1.43
CA SER A 3 20.70 -17.02 1.46
C SER A 3 19.93 -15.73 1.15
N PRO A 4 18.82 -15.77 0.38
CA PRO A 4 17.97 -14.60 0.19
C PRO A 4 17.52 -14.09 1.55
N LYS A 5 17.97 -12.90 1.93
CA LYS A 5 17.49 -12.25 3.15
C LYS A 5 16.05 -11.85 2.90
N SER A 6 15.11 -12.49 3.62
CA SER A 6 13.72 -12.06 3.63
C SER A 6 13.68 -10.68 4.28
N ARG A 7 13.47 -9.65 3.46
CA ARG A 7 13.33 -8.27 3.93
C ARG A 7 11.84 -7.94 3.94
N GLU A 8 11.36 -7.48 5.09
CA GLU A 8 10.03 -6.90 5.18
C GLU A 8 10.07 -5.47 4.65
N PHE A 9 9.07 -5.10 3.85
CA PHE A 9 8.89 -3.75 3.35
C PHE A 9 7.60 -3.15 3.91
N THR A 10 7.55 -1.84 4.04
CA THR A 10 6.40 -1.10 4.56
C THR A 10 5.78 -0.19 3.50
N LEU A 11 4.52 0.20 3.70
CA LEU A 11 3.88 1.21 2.86
C LEU A 11 4.62 2.55 2.88
N GLY A 12 5.23 2.91 4.01
CA GLY A 12 6.07 4.10 4.14
C GLY A 12 7.22 4.10 3.15
N GLU A 13 7.99 3.01 3.12
CA GLU A 13 9.11 2.85 2.18
C GLU A 13 8.66 2.95 0.71
N PHE A 14 7.51 2.35 0.36
CA PHE A 14 6.95 2.47 -0.99
C PHE A 14 6.58 3.91 -1.34
N ILE A 15 5.87 4.59 -0.42
CA ILE A 15 5.39 5.95 -0.62
C ILE A 15 6.55 6.94 -0.69
N ASP A 16 7.63 6.73 0.05
CA ASP A 16 8.79 7.60 -0.01
C ASP A 16 9.52 7.52 -1.36
N ILE A 17 9.56 6.34 -1.98
CA ILE A 17 10.04 6.18 -3.36
C ILE A 17 9.09 6.89 -4.34
N TRP A 18 7.77 6.70 -4.19
CA TRP A 18 6.80 7.30 -5.11
C TRP A 18 6.75 8.83 -5.02
N LYS A 19 6.88 9.42 -3.82
CA LYS A 19 7.02 10.87 -3.65
C LYS A 19 8.19 11.45 -4.45
N ALA A 20 9.26 10.68 -4.65
CA ALA A 20 10.39 11.12 -5.44
C ALA A 20 10.07 11.30 -6.94
N THR A 21 8.92 10.82 -7.42
CA THR A 21 8.50 10.98 -8.82
C THR A 21 7.77 12.30 -9.10
N ASN A 22 7.60 13.20 -8.11
CA ASN A 22 6.84 14.46 -8.20
C ASN A 22 5.35 14.34 -8.57
N GLU A 23 4.85 13.13 -8.82
CA GLU A 23 3.44 12.86 -9.16
C GLU A 23 2.60 12.42 -7.94
N PHE A 24 3.14 12.52 -6.74
CA PHE A 24 2.44 12.09 -5.52
C PHE A 24 1.39 13.12 -5.09
N PRO A 25 0.09 12.84 -5.23
CA PRO A 25 -0.93 13.89 -5.33
C PRO A 25 -1.46 14.37 -3.96
N ILE A 26 -0.68 14.32 -2.86
CA ILE A 26 -1.28 14.37 -1.52
C ILE A 26 -0.54 15.29 -0.53
N SER A 27 -1.25 16.33 -0.08
CA SER A 27 -0.79 17.34 0.87
C SER A 27 -0.94 16.87 2.32
N GLY A 28 0.08 16.22 2.88
CA GLY A 28 0.31 16.09 4.33
C GLY A 28 -0.75 15.35 5.18
N ALA A 29 -1.85 14.88 4.60
CA ALA A 29 -2.90 14.17 5.31
C ALA A 29 -2.50 12.72 5.65
N THR A 30 -2.99 12.20 6.77
CA THR A 30 -2.84 10.77 7.12
C THR A 30 -3.96 9.95 6.46
N PRO A 31 -3.64 8.92 5.65
CA PRO A 31 -4.67 8.10 5.03
C PRO A 31 -5.32 7.14 6.03
N LYS A 32 -6.55 6.73 5.73
CA LYS A 32 -7.09 5.46 6.21
C LYS A 32 -6.55 4.35 5.31
N ILE A 33 -6.01 3.29 5.92
CA ILE A 33 -5.36 2.20 5.21
C ILE A 33 -6.27 0.98 5.22
N PHE A 34 -6.43 0.36 4.05
CA PHE A 34 -7.07 -0.94 3.92
C PHE A 34 -6.12 -1.92 3.23
N VAL A 35 -6.06 -3.13 3.75
CA VAL A 35 -5.30 -4.25 3.20
C VAL A 35 -6.30 -5.37 2.89
N ASN A 36 -6.38 -5.77 1.62
CA ASN A 36 -7.30 -6.81 1.14
C ASN A 36 -8.76 -6.52 1.58
N GLY A 37 -9.18 -5.25 1.45
CA GLY A 37 -10.51 -4.76 1.83
C GLY A 37 -10.73 -4.47 3.32
N GLN A 38 -9.80 -4.85 4.20
CA GLN A 38 -9.95 -4.70 5.65
C GLN A 38 -9.21 -3.47 6.17
N ALA A 39 -9.88 -2.67 7.01
CA ALA A 39 -9.25 -1.52 7.63
C ALA A 39 -8.18 -1.96 8.64
N VAL A 40 -7.01 -1.34 8.58
CA VAL A 40 -5.94 -1.57 9.56
C VAL A 40 -5.73 -0.32 10.41
N SER A 41 -5.28 -0.52 11.64
CA SER A 41 -4.96 0.57 12.59
C SER A 41 -3.50 1.02 12.53
N THR A 42 -2.68 0.34 11.72
CA THR A 42 -1.26 0.66 11.53
C THR A 42 -1.07 1.93 10.72
N SER A 43 0.04 2.62 10.95
CA SER A 43 0.48 3.74 10.12
C SER A 43 1.16 3.27 8.83
N LEU A 44 1.50 4.20 7.92
CA LEU A 44 2.25 3.87 6.69
C LEU A 44 3.59 3.18 7.01
N SER A 45 4.32 3.65 8.01
CA SER A 45 5.62 3.09 8.43
C SER A 45 5.53 1.74 9.13
N GLU A 46 4.35 1.32 9.56
CA GLU A 46 4.14 0.05 10.29
C GLU A 46 3.42 -1.00 9.44
N THR A 47 2.64 -0.56 8.44
CA THR A 47 1.90 -1.47 7.57
C THR A 47 2.86 -2.16 6.62
N LYS A 48 3.08 -3.46 6.86
CA LYS A 48 3.92 -4.32 6.02
C LYS A 48 3.23 -4.61 4.69
N ILE A 49 4.01 -4.69 3.62
CA ILE A 49 3.57 -5.10 2.28
C ILE A 49 3.95 -6.56 2.07
N GLN A 50 2.97 -7.40 1.72
CA GLN A 50 3.20 -8.77 1.28
C GLN A 50 2.96 -8.91 -0.23
N LYS A 51 3.42 -10.03 -0.79
CA LYS A 51 3.12 -10.35 -2.19
C LYS A 51 1.61 -10.47 -2.38
N HIS A 52 1.11 -9.87 -3.44
CA HIS A 52 -0.31 -9.90 -3.84
C HIS A 52 -1.28 -9.23 -2.87
N ASP A 53 -0.81 -8.38 -1.96
CA ASP A 53 -1.71 -7.52 -1.20
C ASP A 53 -2.35 -6.47 -2.12
N GLU A 54 -3.66 -6.27 -1.95
CA GLU A 54 -4.35 -5.10 -2.46
C GLU A 54 -4.42 -4.03 -1.39
N ILE A 55 -3.85 -2.86 -1.68
CA ILE A 55 -3.74 -1.75 -0.74
C ILE A 55 -4.59 -0.58 -1.22
N VAL A 56 -5.46 -0.09 -0.34
CA VAL A 56 -6.24 1.13 -0.58
C VAL A 56 -5.85 2.19 0.45
N LEU A 57 -5.36 3.33 -0.04
CA LEU A 57 -5.12 4.52 0.76
C LEU A 57 -6.25 5.52 0.50
N VAL A 58 -7.07 5.77 1.53
CA VAL A 58 -8.18 6.71 1.44
C VAL A 58 -7.81 8.01 2.13
N TYR A 59 -7.85 9.10 1.36
CA TYR A 59 -7.69 10.46 1.87
C TYR A 59 -9.05 11.17 1.80
N GLY A 60 -9.53 11.65 2.95
CA GLY A 60 -10.86 12.26 3.07
C GLY A 60 -11.99 11.23 3.19
N ASN A 61 -13.02 11.36 2.36
CA ASN A 61 -14.21 10.52 2.42
C ASN A 61 -13.93 9.11 1.88
N LYS A 62 -14.37 8.10 2.63
CA LYS A 62 -14.24 6.69 2.26
C LYS A 62 -15.19 6.36 1.09
N PRO A 63 -14.75 5.62 0.06
CA PRO A 63 -15.65 5.11 -0.95
C PRO A 63 -16.65 4.12 -0.35
N SER A 64 -17.81 3.98 -1.00
CA SER A 64 -18.89 3.08 -0.55
C SER A 64 -18.44 1.62 -0.51
N GLN A 65 -17.53 1.23 -1.39
CA GLN A 65 -16.91 -0.09 -1.45
C GLN A 65 -15.40 0.06 -1.44
N ILE A 66 -14.72 -0.75 -0.63
CA ILE A 66 -13.27 -0.88 -0.65
C ILE A 66 -12.94 -2.12 -1.47
N PRO A 67 -12.16 -1.98 -2.55
CA PRO A 67 -11.62 -3.13 -3.27
C PRO A 67 -10.90 -4.11 -2.33
N SER A 68 -11.04 -5.40 -2.62
CA SER A 68 -10.46 -6.49 -1.82
C SER A 68 -9.85 -7.60 -2.67
N PHE A 69 -10.00 -7.52 -3.98
CA PHE A 69 -9.34 -8.40 -4.92
C PHE A 69 -9.03 -7.69 -6.25
N TYR A 70 -7.80 -7.84 -6.72
CA TYR A 70 -7.37 -7.46 -8.07
C TYR A 70 -6.96 -8.70 -8.87
N GLN A 71 -7.65 -8.94 -9.98
CA GLN A 71 -7.26 -9.97 -10.93
C GLN A 71 -6.15 -9.43 -11.84
N PHE A 72 -4.93 -9.93 -11.65
CA PHE A 72 -3.86 -9.65 -12.60
C PHE A 72 -4.22 -10.22 -13.98
N PRO A 73 -3.97 -9.48 -15.07
CA PRO A 73 -4.09 -10.02 -16.42
C PRO A 73 -3.23 -11.28 -16.56
N GLU A 74 -3.67 -12.24 -17.37
CA GLU A 74 -2.79 -13.32 -17.79
C GLU A 74 -1.59 -12.71 -18.54
N GLY A 75 -0.38 -13.14 -18.19
CA GLY A 75 0.84 -12.67 -18.86
C GLY A 75 0.91 -13.20 -20.29
N GLU A 76 1.50 -12.42 -21.20
CA GLU A 76 1.98 -12.94 -22.50
C GLU A 76 3.25 -13.80 -22.33
#